data_AF-A0A9C7UJM2-F1
#
_entry.id   AF-A0A9C7UJM2-F1
#
_cell.length_a   1.000
_cell.length_b   1.000
_cell.length_c   1.000
_cell.angle_alpha   90.00
_cell.angle_beta   90.00
_cell.angle_gamma   90.00
#
_symmetry.space_group_name_H-M   'P 1'
#
loop_
_entity.id
_entity.type
_entity.pdbx_description
1 polymer ?
#
loop_
_entity_poly.entity_id
_entity_poly.type
_entity_poly.pdbx_seq_one_letter_code
_entity_poly.pdbx_strand_id
1 'polypeptide(L)'
;MGQVWTESWLIAGVSTDLPEVGDYFLFRVRSESIIVTRTEDGIKAFYNVCPHRGARLLTEERGNKRSLSAPSTAGAFAITGSCAPSPMRKPFRSRDLPPTRTHAGGL
;
A
#
# COMPACT_ATOMS: atom_id res chain seq x y z
N MET A 1 18.52 13.99 -21.13
CA MET A 1 17.78 15.10 -20.50
C MET A 1 17.73 14.80 -19.00
N GLY A 2 18.57 15.47 -18.21
CA GLY A 2 18.97 15.04 -16.85
C GLY A 2 17.84 15.04 -15.82
N GLN A 3 17.94 14.12 -14.86
CA GLN A 3 16.97 13.83 -13.80
C GLN A 3 17.00 14.89 -12.68
N VAL A 4 16.79 16.17 -13.02
CA VAL A 4 16.90 17.29 -12.06
C VAL A 4 16.08 17.04 -10.78
N TRP A 5 14.92 16.39 -10.89
CA TRP A 5 14.01 16.15 -9.78
C TRP A 5 14.43 14.98 -8.86
N THR A 6 15.19 14.00 -9.35
CA THR A 6 15.72 12.89 -8.52
C THR A 6 16.98 13.33 -7.75
N GLU A 7 17.65 14.37 -8.25
CA GLU A 7 18.91 14.89 -7.71
C GLU A 7 18.73 16.20 -6.92
N SER A 8 17.50 16.68 -6.78
CA SER A 8 17.17 17.91 -6.05
C SER A 8 16.27 17.64 -4.86
N TRP A 9 16.42 18.47 -3.82
CA TRP A 9 15.49 18.50 -2.71
C TRP A 9 14.16 19.11 -3.14
N LEU A 10 13.06 18.39 -2.90
CA LEU A 10 11.70 18.84 -3.17
C LEU A 10 10.95 19.09 -1.86
N ILE A 11 10.22 20.18 -1.79
CA ILE A 11 9.35 20.49 -0.64
C ILE A 11 8.04 19.72 -0.82
N ALA A 12 7.82 18.71 0.01
CA ALA A 12 6.60 17.89 -0.06
C ALA A 12 5.40 18.51 0.68
N GLY A 13 5.66 19.27 1.74
CA GLY A 13 4.65 19.89 2.60
C GLY A 13 5.26 20.44 3.88
N VAL A 14 4.42 20.83 4.84
CA VAL A 14 4.86 21.34 6.15
C VAL A 14 4.47 20.38 7.26
N SER A 15 5.22 20.38 8.37
CA SER A 15 4.95 19.46 9.49
C SER A 15 3.56 19.63 10.11
N THR A 16 2.96 20.82 9.97
CA THR A 16 1.59 21.13 10.41
C THR A 16 0.51 20.48 9.56
N ASP A 17 0.83 19.99 8.35
CA ASP A 17 -0.09 19.17 7.54
C ASP A 17 -0.32 17.78 8.15
N LEU A 18 0.55 17.37 9.08
CA LEU A 18 0.55 16.08 9.75
C LEU A 18 0.59 16.31 11.27
N PRO A 19 -0.49 16.74 11.92
CA PRO A 19 -0.49 16.99 13.36
C PRO A 19 -0.32 15.70 14.18
N GLU A 20 -0.98 14.61 13.79
CA GLU A 20 -1.11 13.39 14.60
C GLU A 20 -0.40 12.18 13.98
N VAL A 21 -0.02 11.21 14.81
CA VAL A 21 0.56 9.94 14.33
C VAL A 21 -0.46 9.20 13.48
N GLY A 22 -0.01 8.72 12.31
CA GLY A 22 -0.84 8.08 11.30
C GLY A 22 -1.41 9.03 10.26
N ASP A 23 -1.32 10.35 10.46
CA ASP A 23 -1.68 11.30 9.41
C ASP A 23 -0.76 11.08 8.21
N TYR A 24 -1.33 11.19 7.03
CA TYR A 24 -0.59 11.10 5.78
C TYR A 24 -1.19 12.00 4.70
N PHE A 25 -0.34 12.33 3.74
CA PHE A 25 -0.76 12.85 2.45
C PHE A 25 0.05 12.23 1.31
N LEU A 26 -0.50 12.25 0.10
CA LEU A 26 0.19 11.83 -1.10
C LEU A 26 0.92 13.02 -1.73
N PHE A 27 2.24 12.94 -1.79
CA PHE A 27 3.06 13.85 -2.57
C PHE A 27 3.27 13.27 -3.98
N ARG A 28 2.89 14.02 -5.00
CA ARG A 28 2.96 13.59 -6.40
C ARG A 28 4.03 14.41 -7.12
N VAL A 29 5.02 13.72 -7.69
CA VAL A 29 6.04 14.35 -8.53
C VAL A 29 6.12 13.58 -9.85
N ARG A 30 5.66 14.23 -10.92
CA ARG A 30 5.54 13.62 -12.26
C ARG A 30 4.71 12.33 -12.21
N SER A 31 5.31 11.18 -12.56
CA SER A 31 4.69 9.85 -12.49
C SER A 31 4.70 9.25 -11.10
N GLU A 32 5.53 9.76 -10.20
CA GLU A 32 5.74 9.17 -8.88
C GLU A 32 4.69 9.62 -7.88
N SER A 33 4.31 8.69 -7.01
CA SER A 33 3.45 8.94 -5.85
C SER A 33 4.20 8.51 -4.61
N ILE A 34 4.39 9.44 -3.68
CA ILE A 34 5.09 9.28 -2.42
C ILE A 34 4.07 9.46 -1.30
N ILE A 35 4.01 8.52 -0.36
CA ILE A 35 3.26 8.65 0.88
C ILE A 35 4.16 9.40 1.85
N VAL A 36 3.71 10.54 2.36
CA VAL A 36 4.35 11.25 3.47
C VAL A 36 3.48 11.07 4.69
N THR A 37 4.02 10.53 5.79
CA THR A 37 3.24 10.19 6.98
C THR A 37 3.99 10.49 8.27
N ARG A 38 3.25 10.83 9.34
CA ARG A 38 3.80 10.93 10.69
C ARG A 38 3.77 9.56 11.37
N THR A 39 4.94 9.10 11.77
CA THR A 39 5.13 7.93 12.63
C THR A 39 5.47 8.36 14.05
N GLU A 40 5.51 7.41 14.98
CA GLU A 40 5.94 7.67 16.36
C GLU A 40 7.38 8.20 16.45
N ASP A 41 8.24 7.83 15.48
CA ASP A 41 9.64 8.31 15.39
C ASP A 41 9.79 9.64 14.64
N GLY A 42 8.70 10.20 14.12
CA GLY A 42 8.71 11.41 13.28
C GLY A 42 8.18 11.18 11.86
N ILE A 43 8.42 12.14 10.96
CA ILE A 43 7.87 12.13 9.59
C ILE A 43 8.73 11.24 8.68
N LYS A 44 8.09 10.33 7.95
CA LYS A 44 8.73 9.43 6.99
C LYS A 44 8.03 9.54 5.63
N ALA A 45 8.77 9.22 4.57
CA ALA A 45 8.27 9.24 3.20
C ALA A 45 8.67 7.96 2.45
N PHE A 46 7.73 7.39 1.70
CA PHE A 46 7.91 6.12 0.98
C PHE A 46 7.21 6.16 -0.37
N TYR A 47 7.69 5.40 -1.36
CA TYR A 47 6.92 5.19 -2.60
C TYR A 47 5.56 4.56 -2.28
N ASN A 48 4.51 5.07 -2.91
CA ASN A 48 3.14 4.55 -2.83
C ASN A 48 2.99 3.29 -3.70
N VAL A 49 3.84 2.30 -3.44
CA VAL A 49 3.99 1.10 -4.24
C VAL A 49 4.17 -0.09 -3.30
N CYS A 50 3.30 -1.08 -3.43
CA CYS A 50 3.41 -2.33 -2.72
C CYS A 50 4.63 -3.11 -3.25
N PRO A 51 5.60 -3.48 -2.39
CA PRO A 51 6.81 -4.19 -2.81
C PRO A 51 6.53 -5.60 -3.37
N HIS A 52 5.34 -6.18 -3.15
CA HIS A 52 5.00 -7.50 -3.68
C HIS A 52 4.71 -7.48 -5.19
N ARG A 53 3.82 -6.58 -5.65
CA ARG A 53 3.35 -6.57 -7.06
C ARG A 53 3.17 -5.17 -7.64
N GLY A 54 3.72 -4.15 -7.00
CA GLY A 54 3.69 -2.78 -7.53
C GLY A 54 2.34 -2.06 -7.44
N ALA A 55 1.33 -2.66 -6.78
CA ALA A 55 0.02 -2.01 -6.62
C ALA A 55 0.13 -0.77 -5.71
N ARG A 56 -0.67 0.27 -5.96
CA ARG A 56 -0.74 1.43 -5.05
C ARG A 56 -1.29 1.02 -3.68
N LEU A 57 -0.71 1.57 -2.61
CA LEU A 57 -1.13 1.33 -1.23
C LEU A 57 -2.28 2.27 -0.84
N LEU A 58 -2.23 3.52 -1.28
CA LEU A 58 -3.21 4.55 -0.97
C LEU A 58 -3.69 5.24 -2.25
N THR A 59 -5.00 5.49 -2.31
CA THR A 59 -5.66 6.23 -3.39
C THR A 59 -6.12 7.61 -2.92
N GLU A 60 -6.53 7.72 -1.66
CA GLU A 60 -6.94 8.99 -1.05
C GLU A 60 -5.74 9.92 -0.87
N GLU A 61 -5.92 11.19 -1.24
CA GLU A 61 -4.85 12.20 -1.19
C GLU A 61 -4.39 12.51 0.25
N ARG A 62 -5.28 12.38 1.23
CA ARG A 62 -5.01 12.64 2.65
C ARG A 62 -5.82 11.68 3.53
N GLY A 63 -5.37 11.46 4.75
CA GLY A 63 -6.12 10.74 5.76
C GLY A 63 -5.29 10.44 7.00
N ASN A 64 -5.87 9.63 7.90
CA ASN A 64 -5.17 9.08 9.06
C ASN A 64 -5.31 7.55 9.04
N LYS A 65 -4.18 6.84 9.00
CA LYS A 65 -4.15 5.37 9.08
C LYS A 65 -2.91 4.94 9.86
N ARG A 66 -3.06 3.95 10.74
CA ARG A 66 -1.94 3.29 11.44
C ARG A 66 -1.36 2.09 10.68
N SER A 67 -2.05 1.62 9.65
CA SER A 67 -1.56 0.59 8.73
C SER A 67 -2.05 0.85 7.30
N LEU A 68 -1.21 0.49 6.34
CA LEU A 68 -1.36 0.70 4.91
C LEU A 68 -1.50 -0.67 4.22
N SER A 69 -2.68 -1.08 3.79
CA SER A 69 -2.85 -2.37 3.10
C SER A 69 -3.15 -2.17 1.61
N ALA A 70 -2.48 -2.92 0.73
CA ALA A 70 -2.81 -2.92 -0.69
C ALA A 70 -4.18 -3.59 -0.93
N PRO A 71 -5.03 -3.08 -1.84
CA PRO A 71 -6.36 -3.66 -2.09
C PRO A 71 -6.35 -5.09 -2.63
N SER A 72 -5.30 -5.49 -3.34
CA SER A 72 -5.23 -6.74 -4.10
C SER A 72 -4.55 -7.91 -3.37
N THR A 73 -4.02 -7.69 -2.16
CA THR A 73 -3.41 -8.74 -1.35
C THR A 73 -3.61 -8.38 0.11
N ALA A 74 -4.13 -9.31 0.92
CA ALA A 74 -4.49 -9.09 2.32
C ALA A 74 -3.30 -8.79 3.27
N GLY A 75 -2.16 -8.30 2.78
CA GLY A 75 -1.03 -7.88 3.60
C GLY A 75 -1.19 -6.41 4.03
N ALA A 76 -1.25 -6.18 5.35
CA ALA A 76 -1.14 -4.85 5.92
C ALA A 76 0.34 -4.46 6.04
N PHE A 77 0.74 -3.36 5.42
CA PHE A 77 2.04 -2.73 5.64
C PHE A 77 1.91 -1.80 6.85
N ALA A 78 2.88 -1.84 7.75
CA ALA A 78 2.92 -0.89 8.84
C ALA A 78 3.33 0.49 8.30
N ILE A 79 2.82 1.57 8.90
CA ILE A 79 3.23 2.96 8.59
C ILE A 79 4.71 3.23 8.82
N THR A 80 5.42 2.29 9.45
CA THR A 80 6.86 2.30 9.66
C THR A 80 7.65 1.90 8.42
N GLY A 81 6.99 1.51 7.32
CA GLY A 81 7.62 0.98 6.11
C GLY A 81 7.97 -0.51 6.21
N SER A 82 7.66 -1.15 7.34
CA SER A 82 7.85 -2.59 7.51
C SER A 82 6.69 -3.37 6.90
N CYS A 83 7.02 -4.36 6.09
CA CYS A 83 6.07 -5.31 5.52
C CYS A 83 5.70 -6.32 6.61
N ALA A 84 4.47 -6.24 7.15
CA ALA A 84 3.99 -7.35 7.95
C ALA A 84 3.83 -8.57 7.02
N PRO A 85 4.17 -9.78 7.48
CA PRO A 85 3.99 -10.97 6.66
C PRO A 85 2.54 -11.04 6.19
N SER A 86 2.34 -11.27 4.88
CA SER A 86 1.00 -11.50 4.33
C SER A 86 0.34 -12.58 5.19
N PRO A 87 -0.91 -12.38 5.67
CA PRO A 87 -1.64 -13.47 6.29
C PRO A 87 -1.64 -14.60 5.26
N MET A 88 -1.08 -15.73 5.67
CA MET A 88 -0.96 -16.90 4.83
C MET A 88 -2.37 -17.20 4.33
N ARG A 89 -2.60 -17.09 3.02
CA ARG A 89 -3.88 -17.46 2.41
C ARG A 89 -4.18 -18.87 2.92
N LYS A 90 -5.34 -19.08 3.55
CA LYS A 90 -5.74 -20.43 3.97
C LYS A 90 -5.49 -21.36 2.78
N PRO A 91 -4.84 -22.53 2.99
CA PRO A 91 -4.56 -23.43 1.89
C PRO A 91 -5.88 -23.70 1.17
N PHE A 92 -5.89 -23.50 -0.15
CA PHE A 92 -7.04 -23.81 -0.99
C PHE A 92 -7.40 -25.28 -0.76
N ARG A 93 -8.52 -25.54 -0.08
CA ARG A 93 -8.96 -26.91 0.15
C ARG A 93 -9.81 -27.31 -1.04
N SER A 94 -9.76 -28.57 -1.43
CA SER A 94 -10.66 -29.13 -2.45
C SER A 94 -12.14 -28.89 -2.17
N ARG A 95 -12.51 -28.61 -0.92
CA ARG A 95 -13.86 -28.21 -0.47
C ARG A 95 -14.29 -26.81 -0.92
N ASP A 96 -13.36 -25.97 -1.38
CA ASP A 96 -13.64 -24.61 -1.84
C ASP A 96 -13.90 -24.56 -3.36
N LEU A 97 -13.83 -25.71 -4.06
CA LEU A 97 -14.25 -25.83 -5.45
C LEU A 97 -15.78 -25.84 -5.52
N PRO A 98 -16.41 -25.11 -6.47
CA PRO A 98 -17.82 -25.33 -6.76
C PRO A 98 -18.03 -26.80 -7.11
N PRO A 99 -19.15 -27.42 -6.70
CA PRO A 99 -19.39 -28.83 -6.99
C PRO A 99 -19.27 -29.04 -8.50
N THR A 100 -18.35 -29.90 -8.92
CA THR A 100 -18.27 -30.33 -10.30
C THR A 100 -19.62 -30.94 -10.66
N ARG A 101 -20.37 -30.26 -11.51
CA ARG A 101 -21.54 -30.86 -12.18
C ARG A 101 -21.01 -31.99 -13.05
N THR A 102 -20.91 -33.19 -12.49
CA THR A 102 -20.86 -34.40 -13.29
C THR A 102 -22.20 -34.46 -14.02
N HIS A 103 -22.19 -34.16 -15.32
CA HIS A 103 -23.29 -34.56 -16.19
C HIS A 103 -23.27 -36.09 -16.25
N ALA A 104 -23.99 -36.71 -15.32
CA ALA A 104 -24.40 -38.10 -15.43
C ALA A 104 -25.56 -38.15 -16.42
N GLY A 105 -25.24 -38.49 -17.67
CA GLY A 105 -26.15 -39.13 -18.61
C GLY A 105 -25.35 -40.30 -19.19
N GLY A 106 -25.63 -41.58 -18.95
CA GLY A 106 -26.90 -42.17 -18.58
C GLY A 106 -27.62 -42.61 -19.86
N LEU A 107 -27.20 -43.79 -20.35
CA LEU A 107 -27.76 -44.61 -21.45
C LEU A 107 -27.45 -44.17 -22.88
#